data_AF-A0A453FDI3-F1
#
_entry.id   AF-A0A453FDI3-F1
#
_cell.length_a   1.000
_cell.length_b   1.000
_cell.length_c   1.000
_cell.angle_alpha   90.00
_cell.angle_beta   90.00
_cell.angle_gamma   90.00
#
_symmetry.space_group_name_H-M   'P 1'
#
loop_
_entity.id
_entity.type
_entity.pdbx_description
1 polymer ?
#
loop_
_entity_poly.entity_id
_entity_poly.type
_entity_poly.pdbx_seq_one_letter_code
_entity_poly.pdbx_strand_id
1 'polypeptide(L)'
;VNYRSGGLRLNPNLYACGKVCLSLLNTWTGSGCEMWNPSTSTMLQVLVSIQALVLNAKPYFNEPGHSMYANTPLGEKLSLAYNEETFLLSCRTMLYSLRNPPK
;
A
#
# COMPACT_ATOMS: atom_id res chain seq x y z
N VAL A 1 11.90 -2.25 -6.61
CA VAL A 1 10.56 -2.13 -7.23
C VAL A 1 10.10 -0.68 -7.11
N ASN A 2 9.73 -0.05 -8.22
CA ASN A 2 9.26 1.34 -8.23
C ASN A 2 7.90 1.40 -8.95
N TYR A 3 6.87 1.92 -8.28
CA TYR A 3 5.53 2.09 -8.84
C TYR A 3 5.35 3.52 -9.39
N ARG A 4 4.55 3.67 -10.44
CA ARG A 4 4.26 4.99 -11.03
C ARG A 4 3.29 5.78 -10.16
N SER A 5 3.81 6.43 -9.12
CA SER A 5 3.02 7.14 -8.10
C SER A 5 2.35 8.43 -8.57
N GLY A 6 2.92 9.09 -9.59
CA GLY A 6 2.52 10.45 -9.95
C GLY A 6 2.73 11.47 -8.82
N GLY A 7 3.60 11.17 -7.85
CA GLY A 7 3.82 12.01 -6.66
C GLY A 7 2.76 11.85 -5.57
N LEU A 8 1.84 10.89 -5.69
CA LEU A 8 0.73 10.70 -4.75
C LEU A 8 1.05 9.57 -3.76
N ARG A 9 0.62 9.70 -2.49
CA ARG A 9 0.79 8.67 -1.44
C ARG A 9 -0.57 8.06 -1.10
N LEU A 10 -0.95 6.99 -1.81
CA LEU A 10 -2.29 6.37 -1.66
C LEU A 10 -2.42 5.48 -0.43
N ASN A 11 -1.30 4.98 0.10
CA ASN A 11 -1.26 4.04 1.20
C ASN A 11 0.04 4.23 1.99
N PRO A 12 0.10 3.93 3.30
CA PRO A 12 1.35 3.98 4.07
C PRO A 12 2.48 3.16 3.45
N ASN A 13 2.18 2.05 2.78
CA ASN A 13 3.12 1.20 2.06
C ASN A 13 3.40 1.65 0.60
N LEU A 14 2.73 2.69 0.09
CA LEU A 14 2.89 3.22 -1.28
C LEU A 14 3.33 4.69 -1.23
N TYR A 15 4.62 4.93 -1.27
CA TYR A 15 5.22 6.26 -1.05
C TYR A 15 5.08 7.15 -2.27
N ALA A 16 4.98 8.46 -2.08
CA ALA A 16 4.90 9.44 -3.18
C ALA A 16 6.07 9.35 -4.19
N CYS A 17 7.24 8.88 -3.76
CA CYS A 17 8.40 8.67 -4.63
C CYS A 17 8.38 7.36 -5.46
N GLY A 18 7.32 6.55 -5.33
CA GLY A 18 7.20 5.28 -6.03
C GLY A 18 7.79 4.08 -5.27
N LYS A 19 8.28 4.26 -4.03
CA LYS A 19 8.69 3.12 -3.18
C LYS A 19 7.46 2.34 -2.72
N VAL A 20 7.52 1.02 -2.88
CA VAL A 20 6.57 0.05 -2.33
C VAL A 20 7.20 -0.61 -1.11
N CYS A 21 6.50 -0.66 0.01
CA CYS A 21 6.95 -1.34 1.23
C CYS A 21 6.27 -2.71 1.35
N LEU A 22 7.04 -3.78 1.14
CA LEU A 22 6.61 -5.15 1.35
C LEU A 22 7.84 -5.99 1.75
N SER A 23 7.68 -6.88 2.73
CA SER A 23 8.76 -7.74 3.23
C SER A 23 9.30 -8.66 2.12
N LEU A 24 8.41 -9.21 1.28
CA LEU A 24 8.76 -9.98 0.08
C LEU A 24 9.56 -9.17 -0.96
N LEU A 25 9.58 -7.84 -0.85
CA LEU A 25 10.38 -6.96 -1.70
C LEU A 25 11.62 -6.41 -0.98
N ASN A 26 11.93 -6.92 0.22
CA ASN A 26 13.02 -6.44 1.09
C ASN A 26 12.96 -4.93 1.36
N THR A 27 11.76 -4.35 1.38
CA THR A 27 11.52 -2.91 1.56
C THR A 27 10.75 -2.59 2.82
N TRP A 28 10.38 -3.63 3.57
CA TRP A 28 9.72 -3.57 4.86
C TRP A 28 10.25 -4.68 5.76
N THR A 29 10.11 -4.52 7.07
CA THR A 29 10.48 -5.55 8.04
C THR A 29 9.57 -6.77 7.91
N GLY A 30 10.15 -7.95 8.07
CA GLY A 30 9.45 -9.23 8.10
C GLY A 30 10.38 -10.31 8.66
N SER A 31 9.84 -11.51 8.83
CA SER A 31 10.53 -12.63 9.47
C SER A 31 10.31 -13.94 8.69
N GLY A 32 11.33 -14.79 8.67
CA GLY A 32 11.25 -16.13 8.08
C GLY A 32 10.67 -16.14 6.65
N CYS A 33 9.50 -16.77 6.49
CA CYS A 33 8.81 -16.93 5.21
C CYS A 33 8.14 -15.65 4.67
N GLU A 34 8.10 -14.57 5.45
CA GLU A 34 7.60 -13.25 5.00
C GLU A 34 8.62 -12.53 4.12
N MET A 35 9.89 -12.90 4.21
CA MET A 35 10.99 -12.33 3.44
C MET A 35 11.15 -13.07 2.10
N TRP A 36 11.73 -12.40 1.10
CA TRP A 36 11.97 -13.02 -0.21
C TRP A 36 12.91 -14.23 -0.07
N ASN A 37 12.46 -15.38 -0.57
CA ASN A 37 13.25 -16.60 -0.70
C ASN A 37 13.35 -17.00 -2.18
N PRO A 38 14.55 -17.00 -2.79
CA PRO A 38 14.71 -17.34 -4.20
C PRO A 38 14.20 -18.72 -4.61
N SER A 39 14.12 -19.67 -3.67
CA SER A 39 13.71 -21.06 -3.93
C SER A 39 12.20 -21.26 -3.87
N THR A 40 11.44 -20.37 -3.21
CA THR A 40 10.01 -20.59 -2.93
C THR A 40 9.13 -19.37 -3.18
N SER A 41 9.69 -18.17 -3.19
CA SER A 41 8.94 -16.95 -3.46
C SER A 41 8.60 -16.81 -4.95
N THR A 42 7.41 -16.30 -5.23
CA THR A 42 6.87 -16.14 -6.58
C THR A 42 6.34 -14.72 -6.78
N MET A 43 6.26 -14.28 -8.04
CA MET A 43 5.60 -13.01 -8.36
C MET A 43 4.12 -13.02 -7.97
N LEU A 44 3.45 -14.18 -8.04
CA LEU A 44 2.06 -14.32 -7.59
C LEU A 44 1.92 -13.98 -6.11
N GLN A 45 2.83 -14.45 -5.25
CA GLN A 45 2.81 -14.08 -3.82
C GLN A 45 2.98 -12.57 -3.63
N VAL A 46 3.86 -11.92 -4.38
CA VAL A 46 4.00 -10.45 -4.33
C VAL A 46 2.68 -9.77 -4.70
N LEU A 47 2.04 -10.16 -5.80
CA LEU A 47 0.77 -9.57 -6.26
C LEU A 47 -0.38 -9.80 -5.27
N VAL A 48 -0.50 -11.02 -4.73
CA VAL A 48 -1.52 -11.36 -3.73
C VAL A 48 -1.26 -10.62 -2.42
N SER A 49 0.00 -10.47 -1.98
CA SER A 49 0.33 -9.67 -0.80
C SER A 49 0.01 -8.20 -0.99
N ILE A 50 0.21 -7.63 -2.19
CA ILE A 50 -0.23 -6.26 -2.50
C ILE A 50 -1.76 -6.16 -2.38
N GLN A 51 -2.50 -7.10 -2.96
CA GLN A 51 -3.97 -7.10 -2.87
C GLN A 51 -4.47 -7.22 -1.43
N ALA A 52 -3.89 -8.14 -0.65
CA ALA A 52 -4.37 -8.45 0.69
C ALA A 52 -3.90 -7.44 1.76
N LEU A 53 -2.64 -7.03 1.70
CA LEU A 53 -2.02 -6.23 2.78
C LEU A 53 -1.99 -4.74 2.46
N VAL A 54 -1.83 -4.36 1.18
CA VAL A 54 -1.68 -2.95 0.79
C VAL A 54 -3.02 -2.36 0.34
N LEU A 55 -3.70 -2.99 -0.62
CA LEU A 55 -4.95 -2.50 -1.20
C LEU A 55 -6.20 -2.99 -0.44
N ASN A 56 -6.18 -2.81 0.89
CA ASN A 56 -7.25 -3.25 1.78
C ASN A 56 -8.28 -2.14 2.07
N ALA A 57 -9.36 -2.48 2.79
CA ALA A 57 -10.50 -1.59 3.05
C ALA A 57 -10.22 -0.44 4.05
N LYS A 58 -9.17 -0.55 4.88
CA LYS A 58 -8.83 0.42 5.92
C LYS A 58 -7.31 0.69 5.95
N PRO A 59 -6.74 1.25 4.86
CA PRO A 59 -5.31 1.46 4.69
C PRO A 59 -4.65 2.35 5.75
N TYR A 60 -5.42 3.18 6.46
CA TYR A 60 -4.94 3.97 7.60
C TYR A 60 -4.20 3.12 8.65
N PHE A 61 -4.66 1.89 8.89
CA PHE A 61 -4.08 1.00 9.89
C PHE A 61 -2.81 0.28 9.41
N ASN A 62 -2.39 0.47 8.16
CA ASN A 62 -1.11 -0.05 7.66
C ASN A 62 0.09 0.76 8.20
N GLU A 63 -0.12 1.96 8.72
CA GLU A 63 0.94 2.76 9.33
C GLU A 63 1.33 2.15 10.69
N PRO A 64 2.64 1.99 11.00
CA PRO A 64 3.09 1.47 12.27
C PRO A 64 2.50 2.21 13.47
N GLY A 65 2.04 1.45 14.45
CA GLY A 65 1.44 2.00 15.67
C GLY A 65 -0.03 2.39 15.52
N HIS A 66 -0.63 2.41 14.32
CA HIS A 66 -2.05 2.76 14.19
C HIS A 66 -2.99 1.60 14.55
N SER A 67 -2.53 0.36 14.47
CA SER A 67 -3.32 -0.84 14.76
C SER A 67 -3.90 -0.85 16.19
N MET A 68 -3.23 -0.21 17.16
CA MET A 68 -3.73 -0.09 18.54
C MET A 68 -5.02 0.73 18.66
N TYR A 69 -5.32 1.57 17.67
CA TYR A 69 -6.55 2.37 17.63
C TYR A 69 -7.68 1.71 16.82
N ALA A 70 -7.44 0.52 16.25
CA ALA A 70 -8.46 -0.21 15.51
C ALA A 70 -9.68 -0.49 16.40
N ASN A 71 -10.88 -0.40 15.81
CA ASN A 71 -12.16 -0.57 16.51
C ASN A 71 -12.46 0.47 17.61
N THR A 72 -11.66 1.55 17.72
CA THR A 72 -12.00 2.70 18.56
C THR A 72 -12.77 3.75 17.75
N PRO A 73 -13.69 4.54 18.36
CA PRO A 73 -14.38 5.61 17.65
C PRO A 73 -13.45 6.60 16.96
N LEU A 74 -12.31 6.93 17.60
CA LEU A 74 -11.30 7.81 17.02
C LEU A 74 -10.60 7.15 15.82
N GLY A 75 -10.14 5.91 15.96
CA GLY A 75 -9.46 5.19 14.89
C GLY A 75 -10.36 4.98 13.67
N GLU A 76 -11.63 4.66 13.87
CA GLU A 76 -12.61 4.52 12.79
C GLU A 76 -12.87 5.85 12.09
N LYS A 77 -12.98 6.97 12.83
CA LYS A 77 -13.11 8.30 12.25
C LYS A 77 -11.90 8.68 11.40
N LEU A 78 -10.68 8.42 11.88
CA LEU A 78 -9.44 8.71 11.15
C LEU A 78 -9.29 7.82 9.91
N SER A 79 -9.66 6.54 10.02
CA SER A 79 -9.66 5.61 8.89
C SER A 79 -10.64 6.03 7.80
N LEU A 80 -11.83 6.51 8.16
CA LEU A 80 -12.80 7.03 7.20
C LEU A 80 -12.27 8.29 6.47
N ALA A 81 -11.70 9.23 7.22
CA ALA A 81 -11.10 10.44 6.61
C ALA A 81 -9.96 10.09 5.66
N TYR A 82 -9.11 9.11 6.02
CA TYR A 82 -8.05 8.60 5.15
C TYR A 82 -8.64 7.97 3.87
N ASN A 83 -9.72 7.20 3.98
CA ASN A 83 -10.39 6.58 2.82
C ASN A 83 -10.95 7.62 1.85
N GLU A 84 -11.55 8.70 2.35
CA GLU A 84 -12.06 9.80 1.51
C GLU A 84 -10.92 10.46 0.72
N GLU A 85 -9.78 10.71 1.36
CA GLU A 85 -8.59 11.24 0.69
C GLU A 85 -8.04 10.25 -0.35
N THR A 86 -7.85 8.99 0.04
CA THR A 86 -7.34 7.94 -0.86
C THR A 86 -8.26 7.74 -2.08
N PHE A 87 -9.57 7.90 -1.93
CA PHE A 87 -10.50 7.85 -3.07
C PHE A 87 -10.21 8.96 -4.08
N LEU A 88 -10.07 10.22 -3.61
CA LEU A 88 -9.72 11.35 -4.48
C LEU A 88 -8.36 11.15 -5.17
N LEU A 89 -7.36 10.64 -4.43
CA LEU A 89 -6.05 10.31 -4.98
C LEU A 89 -6.10 9.17 -6.00
N SER A 90 -7.00 8.20 -5.82
CA SER A 90 -7.23 7.12 -6.77
C SER A 90 -7.79 7.66 -8.09
N CYS A 91 -8.78 8.56 -8.03
CA CYS A 91 -9.28 9.27 -9.21
C CYS A 91 -8.18 10.05 -9.94
N ARG A 92 -7.33 10.77 -9.20
CA ARG A 92 -6.18 11.48 -9.78
C ARG A 92 -5.17 10.55 -10.43
N THR A 93 -4.88 9.41 -9.80
CA THR A 93 -4.00 8.36 -10.35
C THR A 93 -4.55 7.80 -11.66
N MET A 94 -5.86 7.55 -11.74
CA MET A 94 -6.51 7.12 -12.98
C MET A 94 -6.36 8.16 -14.09
N LEU A 95 -6.60 9.45 -13.80
CA LEU A 95 -6.40 10.52 -14.77
C LEU A 95 -4.95 10.65 -15.24
N TYR A 96 -3.97 10.53 -14.33
CA TYR A 96 -2.55 10.53 -14.67
C TYR A 96 -2.21 9.38 -15.63
N SER A 97 -2.73 8.19 -15.33
CA SER A 97 -2.49 6.98 -16.12
C SER A 97 -3.12 7.05 -17.51
N LEU A 98 -4.32 7.62 -17.63
CA LEU A 98 -4.98 7.86 -18.91
C LEU A 98 -4.26 8.91 -19.77
N ARG A 99 -3.71 9.96 -19.15
CA ARG A 99 -2.96 11.00 -19.85
C ARG A 99 -1.56 10.56 -20.28
N ASN A 100 -0.94 9.67 -19.52
CA ASN A 100 0.43 9.18 -19.76
C ASN A 100 0.52 7.65 -19.59
N PRO A 101 -0.12 6.87 -20.48
CA PRO A 101 -0.17 5.41 -20.36
C PRO A 101 1.24 4.80 -20.38
N PRO A 102 1.48 3.67 -19.68
CA PRO A 102 2.73 2.93 -19.81
C PRO A 102 2.94 2.49 -21.27
N LYS A 103 4.20 2.48 -21.73
CA LYS A 103 4.56 1.93 -23.04
C LYS A 103 4.65 0.42 -22.99
#